data_AF-A0A950Z4K2-F1
#
_entry.id   AF-A0A950Z4K2-F1
#
_cell.length_a   1.000
_cell.length_b   1.000
_cell.length_c   1.000
_cell.angle_alpha   90.00
_cell.angle_beta   90.00
_cell.angle_gamma   90.00
#
_symmetry.space_group_name_H-M   'P 1'
#
loop_
_entity.id
_entity.type
_entity.pdbx_description
1 polymer ?
#
loop_
_entity_poly.entity_id
_entity_poly.type
_entity_poly.pdbx_seq_one_letter_code
_entity_poly.pdbx_strand_id
1 'polypeptide(L)'
;MPAEEKDKTLKIQRALISVSEKRGLIEFARELGALGVEIISTGGTAKLLAEAGLDVVEIADYTGFPEILQGRVKTLHPKVHGGLLFRRGVSSHEEAVRKHDILPIDLVVVNLYPFEETVRKPKVTLEEAIENIDIGGPSMLRSAAKNHESVTVLVDPDDYSIVLREMREAGGTTLPTRRRLAVKVFETTARYDSLISHHLARLSGAAEEENESHPTQTPLPEKFEISLGKAKDLRYGEN
;
A
#
# COMPACT_ATOMS: atom_id res chain seq x y z
N MET A 1 -6.83 -11.97 -24.17
CA MET A 1 -5.42 -12.01 -23.70
C MET A 1 -4.79 -13.27 -24.27
N PRO A 2 -3.58 -13.20 -24.84
CA PRO A 2 -2.88 -14.36 -25.41
C PRO A 2 -2.63 -15.45 -24.34
N ALA A 3 -2.57 -16.71 -24.74
CA ALA A 3 -2.33 -17.85 -23.85
C ALA A 3 -1.01 -17.73 -23.06
N GLU A 4 0.01 -17.08 -23.63
CA GLU A 4 1.33 -16.88 -23.00
C GLU A 4 1.33 -15.95 -21.78
N GLU A 5 0.36 -15.04 -21.63
CA GLU A 5 0.29 -14.16 -20.45
C GLU A 5 -0.32 -14.85 -19.21
N LYS A 6 -1.06 -15.95 -19.39
CA LYS A 6 -1.71 -16.67 -18.28
C LYS A 6 -0.71 -17.48 -17.45
N ASP A 7 0.43 -17.88 -18.02
CA ASP A 7 1.40 -18.77 -17.38
C ASP A 7 2.61 -18.06 -16.76
N LYS A 8 2.68 -16.72 -16.81
CA LYS A 8 3.78 -15.98 -16.18
C LYS A 8 3.58 -15.88 -14.66
N THR A 9 3.94 -16.96 -13.96
CA THR A 9 3.95 -17.01 -12.50
C THR A 9 5.21 -16.34 -11.94
N LEU A 10 5.07 -15.71 -10.77
CA LEU A 10 6.19 -15.09 -10.06
C LEU A 10 6.30 -15.66 -8.67
N LYS A 11 7.39 -16.41 -8.43
CA LYS A 11 7.70 -16.93 -7.10
C LYS A 11 7.98 -15.78 -6.14
N ILE A 12 7.33 -15.81 -4.98
CA ILE A 12 7.56 -14.88 -3.89
C ILE A 12 8.63 -15.48 -2.98
N GLN A 13 9.74 -14.77 -2.80
CA GLN A 13 10.84 -15.14 -1.90
C GLN A 13 10.94 -14.18 -0.72
N ARG A 14 10.58 -12.90 -0.92
CA ARG A 14 10.64 -11.86 0.10
C ARG A 14 9.37 -11.01 0.14
N ALA A 15 8.81 -10.87 1.33
CA ALA A 15 7.64 -10.06 1.60
C ALA A 15 7.97 -8.89 2.54
N LEU A 16 7.59 -7.67 2.15
CA LEU A 16 7.62 -6.49 3.01
C LEU A 16 6.21 -6.21 3.53
N ILE A 17 6.03 -6.35 4.84
CA ILE A 17 4.73 -6.22 5.51
C ILE A 17 4.75 -5.02 6.45
N SER A 18 3.89 -4.03 6.19
CA SER A 18 3.73 -2.84 7.03
C SER A 18 2.25 -2.43 7.05
N VAL A 19 1.51 -2.97 8.01
CA VAL A 19 0.05 -2.80 8.09
C VAL A 19 -0.35 -2.10 9.38
N SER A 20 -1.40 -1.30 9.35
CA SER A 20 -2.07 -0.76 10.52
C SER A 20 -3.18 -1.71 11.00
N GLU A 21 -4.03 -2.17 10.09
CA GLU A 21 -5.07 -3.17 10.36
C GLU A 21 -4.49 -4.59 10.34
N LYS A 22 -4.81 -5.40 11.36
CA LYS A 22 -4.12 -6.67 11.66
C LYS A 22 -4.96 -7.93 11.40
N ARG A 23 -6.21 -7.81 10.95
CA ARG A 23 -7.10 -8.94 10.64
C ARG A 23 -6.44 -9.93 9.69
N GLY A 24 -6.36 -11.18 10.12
CA GLY A 24 -5.80 -12.30 9.36
C GLY A 24 -4.29 -12.22 9.12
N LEU A 25 -3.58 -11.24 9.71
CA LEU A 25 -2.17 -11.01 9.42
C LEU A 25 -1.29 -12.17 9.90
N ILE A 26 -1.53 -12.68 11.11
CA ILE A 26 -0.68 -13.71 11.71
C ILE A 26 -0.80 -15.01 10.92
N GLU A 27 -2.03 -15.40 10.58
CA GLU A 27 -2.31 -16.59 9.76
C GLU A 27 -1.67 -16.45 8.39
N PHE A 28 -1.82 -15.28 7.75
CA PHE A 28 -1.21 -15.01 6.46
C PHE A 28 0.32 -15.09 6.52
N ALA A 29 0.94 -14.49 7.52
CA ALA A 29 2.39 -14.50 7.70
C ALA A 29 2.94 -15.89 8.04
N ARG A 30 2.21 -16.71 8.82
CA ARG A 30 2.56 -18.12 9.05
C ARG A 30 2.60 -18.91 7.76
N GLU A 31 1.62 -18.71 6.88
CA GLU A 31 1.56 -19.40 5.60
C GLU A 31 2.67 -18.95 4.65
N LEU A 32 3.01 -17.65 4.64
CA LEU A 32 4.17 -17.15 3.93
C LEU A 32 5.46 -17.81 4.43
N GLY A 33 5.66 -17.86 5.75
CA GLY A 33 6.83 -18.51 6.37
C GLY A 33 6.91 -20.00 6.05
N ALA A 34 5.78 -20.72 6.09
CA ALA A 34 5.70 -22.14 5.71
C ALA A 34 6.04 -22.39 4.23
N LEU A 35 5.83 -21.40 3.36
CA LEU A 35 6.23 -21.42 1.95
C LEU A 35 7.68 -20.95 1.73
N GLY A 36 8.44 -20.68 2.80
CA GLY A 36 9.84 -20.27 2.75
C GLY A 36 10.06 -18.82 2.35
N VAL A 37 9.07 -17.94 2.57
CA VAL A 37 9.17 -16.51 2.29
C VAL A 37 9.86 -15.80 3.45
N GLU A 38 10.90 -15.03 3.16
CA GLU A 38 11.52 -14.12 4.13
C GLU A 38 10.60 -12.92 4.38
N ILE A 39 10.28 -12.65 5.64
CA ILE A 39 9.41 -11.55 6.04
C ILE A 39 10.26 -10.39 6.56
N ILE A 40 10.14 -9.24 5.89
CA ILE A 40 10.62 -7.96 6.38
C ILE A 40 9.42 -7.18 6.92
N SER A 41 9.55 -6.56 8.08
CA SER A 41 8.44 -5.79 8.66
C SER A 41 8.91 -4.56 9.42
N THR A 42 7.95 -3.68 9.75
CA THR A 42 8.21 -2.38 10.38
C THR A 42 7.59 -2.32 11.79
N GLY A 43 8.34 -1.74 12.74
CA GLY A 43 7.86 -1.33 14.07
C GLY A 43 6.87 -2.30 14.74
N GLY A 44 5.65 -1.81 15.02
CA GLY A 44 4.60 -2.61 15.67
C GLY A 44 4.13 -3.83 14.88
N THR A 45 4.27 -3.85 13.55
CA THR A 45 3.98 -5.05 12.75
C THR A 45 5.04 -6.12 12.96
N ALA A 46 6.33 -5.74 12.95
CA ALA A 46 7.43 -6.66 13.20
C ALA A 46 7.31 -7.30 14.60
N LYS A 47 7.04 -6.47 15.62
CA LYS A 47 6.83 -6.92 16.99
C LYS A 47 5.70 -7.95 17.10
N LEU A 48 4.52 -7.64 16.53
CA LEU A 48 3.36 -8.54 16.57
C LEU A 48 3.66 -9.90 15.93
N LEU A 49 4.35 -9.89 14.79
CA LEU A 49 4.72 -11.13 14.09
C LEU A 49 5.76 -11.93 14.87
N ALA A 50 6.78 -11.27 15.45
CA ALA A 50 7.79 -11.91 16.28
C ALA A 50 7.18 -12.51 17.57
N GLU A 51 6.24 -11.83 18.22
CA GLU A 51 5.50 -12.34 19.38
C GLU A 51 4.65 -13.58 19.02
N ALA A 52 4.23 -13.71 17.76
CA ALA A 52 3.57 -14.91 17.25
C ALA A 52 4.55 -16.05 16.92
N GLY A 53 5.86 -15.87 17.13
CA GLY A 53 6.92 -16.86 16.88
C GLY A 53 7.30 -16.99 15.40
N LEU A 54 7.13 -15.92 14.61
CA LEU A 54 7.57 -15.87 13.21
C LEU A 54 8.96 -15.28 13.11
N ASP A 55 9.76 -15.82 12.19
CA ASP A 55 11.04 -15.23 11.79
C ASP A 55 10.78 -13.96 10.98
N VAL A 56 11.21 -12.82 11.52
CA VAL A 56 10.99 -11.50 10.91
C VAL A 56 12.28 -10.69 10.96
N VAL A 57 12.64 -10.13 9.80
CA VAL A 57 13.73 -9.16 9.68
C VAL A 57 13.15 -7.78 9.90
N GLU A 58 13.72 -7.01 10.83
CA GLU A 58 13.31 -5.63 11.04
C GLU A 58 13.73 -4.77 9.84
N ILE A 59 12.91 -3.78 9.47
CA ILE A 59 13.23 -2.87 8.36
C ILE A 59 14.54 -2.09 8.59
N ALA A 60 14.84 -1.75 9.84
CA ALA A 60 16.09 -1.07 10.21
C ALA A 60 17.31 -1.96 9.90
N ASP A 61 17.24 -3.26 10.23
CA ASP A 61 18.29 -4.22 9.92
C ASP A 61 18.45 -4.45 8.42
N TYR A 62 17.32 -4.59 7.70
CA TYR A 62 17.33 -4.75 6.25
C TYR A 62 17.97 -3.55 5.53
N THR A 63 17.60 -2.34 5.95
CA THR A 63 18.11 -1.11 5.35
C THR A 63 19.52 -0.76 5.82
N GLY A 64 19.87 -1.11 7.06
CA GLY A 64 21.05 -0.62 7.76
C GLY A 64 20.91 0.83 8.25
N PHE A 65 19.68 1.35 8.32
CA PHE A 65 19.39 2.73 8.73
C PHE A 65 18.37 2.75 9.87
N PRO A 66 18.65 3.44 10.99
CA PRO A 66 17.76 3.44 12.15
C PRO A 66 16.48 4.24 11.89
N GLU A 67 15.46 3.98 12.71
CA GLU A 67 14.27 4.80 12.72
C GLU A 67 14.58 6.22 13.26
N ILE A 68 14.27 7.24 12.46
CA ILE A 68 14.43 8.66 12.84
C ILE A 68 13.13 9.42 12.55
N LEU A 69 13.04 10.67 13.05
CA LEU A 69 11.90 11.56 12.81
C LEU A 69 10.55 10.90 13.18
N GLN A 70 10.53 10.15 14.29
CA GLN A 70 9.34 9.42 14.77
C GLN A 70 8.73 8.49 13.71
N GLY A 71 9.58 7.85 12.90
CA GLY A 71 9.14 6.84 11.92
C GLY A 71 8.71 7.39 10.57
N ARG A 72 8.75 8.71 10.36
CA ARG A 72 8.33 9.38 9.11
C ARG A 72 9.09 8.91 7.86
N VAL A 73 10.34 8.46 8.01
CA VAL A 73 11.22 8.09 6.90
C VAL A 73 11.73 6.64 6.95
N LYS A 74 11.06 5.77 7.70
CA LYS A 74 11.53 4.38 7.94
C LYS A 74 11.61 3.50 6.68
N THR A 75 10.77 3.73 5.68
CA THR A 75 10.72 2.92 4.45
C THR A 75 11.15 3.66 3.19
N LEU A 76 11.42 4.96 3.29
CA LEU A 76 11.83 5.82 2.18
C LEU A 76 13.33 5.65 1.88
N HIS A 77 13.72 4.42 1.56
CA HIS A 77 15.11 4.01 1.41
C HIS A 77 15.38 3.32 0.07
N PRO A 78 16.55 3.53 -0.58
CA PRO A 78 16.88 2.88 -1.85
C PRO A 78 16.86 1.36 -1.82
N LYS A 79 17.23 0.71 -0.70
CA LYS A 79 17.11 -0.75 -0.57
C LYS A 79 15.66 -1.25 -0.60
N VAL A 80 14.70 -0.43 -0.18
CA VAL A 80 13.28 -0.76 -0.24
C VAL A 80 12.76 -0.48 -1.65
N HIS A 81 12.81 0.78 -2.08
CA HIS A 81 12.24 1.17 -3.36
C HIS A 81 13.00 0.60 -4.57
N GLY A 82 14.32 0.45 -4.47
CA GLY A 82 15.13 -0.24 -5.47
C GLY A 82 14.73 -1.71 -5.60
N GLY A 83 14.53 -2.42 -4.48
CA GLY A 83 14.06 -3.80 -4.46
C GLY A 83 12.65 -3.98 -5.02
N LEU A 84 11.82 -2.95 -4.94
CA LEU A 84 10.46 -2.91 -5.50
C LEU A 84 10.41 -2.49 -6.97
N LEU A 85 11.27 -1.57 -7.42
CA LEU A 85 11.11 -0.87 -8.70
C LEU A 85 12.03 -1.36 -9.80
N PHE A 86 13.11 -2.08 -9.49
CA PHE A 86 13.99 -2.56 -10.54
C PHE A 86 13.24 -3.55 -11.45
N ARG A 87 13.46 -3.43 -12.76
CA ARG A 87 12.84 -4.31 -13.74
C ARG A 87 13.65 -5.59 -13.84
N ARG A 88 13.02 -6.71 -13.51
CA ARG A 88 13.63 -8.04 -13.63
C ARG A 88 13.82 -8.39 -15.10
N GLY A 89 14.96 -8.98 -15.46
CA GLY A 89 15.34 -9.27 -16.84
C GLY A 89 15.90 -8.09 -17.64
N VAL A 90 16.07 -6.90 -17.01
CA VAL A 90 16.76 -5.77 -17.64
C VAL A 90 18.18 -5.68 -17.08
N SER A 91 19.17 -6.02 -17.90
CA SER A 91 20.57 -6.19 -17.46
C SER A 91 21.13 -4.99 -16.68
N SER A 92 20.85 -3.76 -17.14
CA SER A 92 21.31 -2.55 -16.45
C SER A 92 20.70 -2.36 -15.06
N HIS A 93 19.45 -2.79 -14.85
CA HIS A 93 18.80 -2.77 -13.54
C HIS A 93 19.38 -3.85 -12.63
N GLU A 94 19.57 -5.07 -13.15
CA GLU A 94 20.12 -6.21 -12.40
C GLU A 94 21.58 -6.00 -11.97
N GLU A 95 22.37 -5.32 -12.80
CA GLU A 95 23.71 -4.88 -12.43
C GLU A 95 23.68 -3.82 -11.33
N ALA A 96 22.82 -2.80 -11.46
CA ALA A 96 22.71 -1.74 -10.48
C ALA A 96 22.29 -2.28 -9.09
N VAL A 97 21.28 -3.16 -9.01
CA VAL A 97 20.86 -3.71 -7.71
C VAL A 97 21.91 -4.62 -7.09
N ARG A 98 22.64 -5.43 -7.89
CA ARG A 98 23.77 -6.23 -7.39
C ARG A 98 24.90 -5.37 -6.85
N LYS A 99 25.26 -4.31 -7.58
CA LYS A 99 26.34 -3.38 -7.18
C LYS A 99 26.07 -2.69 -5.84
N HIS A 100 24.79 -2.50 -5.50
CA HIS A 100 24.37 -1.77 -4.31
C HIS A 100 23.74 -2.67 -3.23
N ASP A 101 23.92 -4.00 -3.35
CA ASP A 101 23.39 -5.00 -2.40
C ASP A 101 21.88 -4.83 -2.15
N ILE A 102 21.14 -4.50 -3.21
CA ILE A 102 19.69 -4.34 -3.17
C ILE A 102 19.05 -5.68 -3.55
N LEU A 103 18.33 -6.26 -2.59
CA LEU A 103 17.63 -7.52 -2.79
C LEU A 103 16.23 -7.31 -3.38
N PRO A 104 15.73 -8.23 -4.22
CA PRO A 104 14.36 -8.14 -4.73
C PRO A 104 13.33 -8.30 -3.63
N ILE A 105 12.28 -7.48 -3.68
CA ILE A 105 11.08 -7.65 -2.86
C ILE A 105 9.95 -8.08 -3.81
N ASP A 106 9.34 -9.24 -3.54
CA ASP A 106 8.36 -9.88 -4.43
C ASP A 106 6.91 -9.62 -4.01
N LEU A 107 6.70 -9.34 -2.72
CA LEU A 107 5.41 -9.08 -2.14
C LEU A 107 5.47 -7.85 -1.23
N VAL A 108 4.51 -6.95 -1.38
CA VAL A 108 4.27 -5.84 -0.45
C VAL A 108 2.88 -5.96 0.12
N VAL A 109 2.77 -5.91 1.46
CA VAL A 109 1.50 -5.88 2.17
C VAL A 109 1.43 -4.63 3.02
N VAL A 110 0.62 -3.66 2.58
CA VAL A 110 0.48 -2.36 3.23
C VAL A 110 -0.98 -1.97 3.19
N ASN A 111 -1.62 -1.78 4.33
CA ASN A 111 -2.91 -1.11 4.38
C ASN A 111 -2.72 0.30 4.93
N LEU A 112 -3.37 1.26 4.28
CA LEU A 112 -3.34 2.65 4.72
C LEU A 112 -4.25 2.76 5.93
N TYR A 113 -3.75 3.39 7.00
CA TYR A 113 -4.60 3.74 8.12
C TYR A 113 -5.73 4.65 7.60
N PRO A 114 -6.99 4.44 8.02
CA PRO A 114 -8.10 5.24 7.53
C PRO A 114 -7.97 6.67 8.06
N PHE A 115 -7.28 7.52 7.29
CA PHE A 115 -7.25 8.97 7.49
C PHE A 115 -8.67 9.52 7.66
N GLU A 116 -9.63 8.94 6.93
CA GLU A 116 -11.06 9.19 7.07
C GLU A 116 -11.59 8.99 8.50
N GLU A 117 -11.18 7.93 9.20
CA GLU A 117 -11.60 7.71 10.59
C GLU A 117 -10.95 8.72 11.54
N THR A 118 -9.70 9.11 11.28
CA THR A 118 -9.01 10.17 12.04
C THR A 118 -9.74 11.50 11.94
N VAL A 119 -10.07 11.94 10.73
CA VAL A 119 -10.73 13.25 10.49
C VAL A 119 -12.22 13.27 10.86
N ARG A 120 -12.85 12.11 11.03
CA ARG A 120 -14.24 12.00 11.54
C ARG A 120 -14.34 12.18 13.05
N LYS A 121 -13.23 12.12 13.81
CA LYS A 121 -13.26 12.34 15.26
C LYS A 121 -13.64 13.80 15.55
N PRO A 122 -14.60 14.07 16.46
CA PRO A 122 -15.18 15.41 16.66
C PRO A 122 -14.22 16.48 17.19
N LYS A 123 -12.92 16.18 17.37
CA LYS A 123 -11.91 17.07 17.96
C LYS A 123 -10.50 16.87 17.41
N VAL A 124 -10.33 16.25 16.23
CA VAL A 124 -8.98 16.11 15.68
C VAL A 124 -8.44 17.50 15.34
N THR A 125 -7.24 17.83 15.81
CA THR A 125 -6.60 19.10 15.43
C THR A 125 -6.03 19.00 14.02
N LEU A 126 -5.69 20.15 13.44
CA LEU A 126 -4.98 20.22 12.17
C LEU A 126 -3.65 19.47 12.24
N GLU A 127 -2.88 19.72 13.30
CA GLU A 127 -1.60 19.07 13.54
C GLU A 127 -1.78 17.56 13.65
N GLU A 128 -2.76 17.09 14.41
CA GLU A 128 -3.06 15.66 14.53
C GLU A 128 -3.44 15.03 13.19
N ALA A 129 -4.22 15.73 12.35
CA ALA A 129 -4.54 15.24 11.02
C ALA A 129 -3.29 15.17 10.12
N ILE A 130 -2.44 16.20 10.13
CA ILE A 130 -1.19 16.25 9.35
C ILE A 130 -0.21 15.15 9.79
N GLU A 131 -0.06 14.90 11.09
CA GLU A 131 0.82 13.84 11.62
C GLU A 131 0.36 12.44 11.18
N ASN A 132 -0.93 12.26 10.89
CA ASN A 132 -1.49 10.99 10.43
C ASN A 132 -1.46 10.81 8.89
N ILE A 133 -0.86 11.75 8.15
CA ILE A 133 -0.62 11.58 6.71
C ILE A 133 0.56 10.62 6.51
N ASP A 134 0.26 9.43 5.98
CA ASP A 134 1.25 8.41 5.68
C ASP A 134 1.95 8.72 4.35
N ILE A 135 3.28 8.85 4.41
CA ILE A 135 4.13 9.03 3.22
C ILE A 135 4.71 7.70 2.75
N GLY A 136 5.14 6.86 3.70
CA GLY A 136 5.83 5.61 3.42
C GLY A 136 4.91 4.57 2.79
N GLY A 137 3.69 4.42 3.34
CA GLY A 137 2.68 3.46 2.87
C GLY A 137 2.31 3.67 1.40
N PRO A 138 1.78 4.85 1.01
CA PRO A 138 1.46 5.15 -0.38
C PRO A 138 2.66 5.05 -1.31
N SER A 139 3.86 5.45 -0.86
CA SER A 139 5.08 5.34 -1.67
C SER A 139 5.44 3.87 -1.98
N MET A 140 5.37 2.98 -0.99
CA MET A 140 5.62 1.54 -1.18
C MET A 140 4.55 0.89 -2.06
N LEU A 141 3.26 1.19 -1.79
CA LEU A 141 2.12 0.71 -2.56
C LEU A 141 2.25 1.09 -4.04
N ARG A 142 2.48 2.37 -4.35
CA ARG A 142 2.64 2.85 -5.72
C ARG A 142 3.88 2.27 -6.40
N SER A 143 4.97 2.06 -5.66
CA SER A 143 6.19 1.43 -6.19
C SER A 143 5.93 -0.01 -6.63
N ALA A 144 5.29 -0.80 -5.77
CA ALA A 144 4.95 -2.19 -6.05
C ALA A 144 3.92 -2.31 -7.18
N ALA A 145 2.85 -1.50 -7.16
CA ALA A 145 1.82 -1.48 -8.20
C ALA A 145 2.37 -1.06 -9.57
N LYS A 146 3.28 -0.08 -9.63
CA LYS A 146 3.98 0.30 -10.86
C LYS A 146 4.74 -0.89 -11.45
N ASN A 147 5.40 -1.70 -10.61
CA ASN A 147 6.21 -2.83 -11.04
C ASN A 147 5.46 -4.19 -10.93
N HIS A 148 4.14 -4.18 -11.13
CA HIS A 148 3.28 -5.38 -10.98
C HIS A 148 3.64 -6.54 -11.92
N GLU A 149 4.45 -6.32 -12.95
CA GLU A 149 5.02 -7.43 -13.72
C GLU A 149 5.89 -8.35 -12.85
N SER A 150 6.55 -7.76 -11.85
CA SER A 150 7.58 -8.37 -11.01
C SER A 150 7.24 -8.40 -9.51
N VAL A 151 6.23 -7.65 -9.07
CA VAL A 151 5.90 -7.49 -7.64
C VAL A 151 4.40 -7.69 -7.41
N THR A 152 4.04 -8.47 -6.40
CA THR A 152 2.67 -8.60 -5.91
C THR A 152 2.44 -7.53 -4.83
N VAL A 153 1.29 -6.86 -4.88
CA VAL A 153 0.94 -5.82 -3.91
C VAL A 153 -0.42 -6.12 -3.29
N LEU A 154 -0.54 -6.00 -1.96
CA LEU A 154 -1.76 -6.24 -1.21
C LEU A 154 -2.05 -5.01 -0.34
N VAL A 155 -3.22 -4.41 -0.54
CA VAL A 155 -3.71 -3.28 0.25
C VAL A 155 -4.87 -3.64 1.19
N ASP A 156 -5.42 -4.83 1.03
CA ASP A 156 -6.62 -5.30 1.72
C ASP A 156 -6.45 -6.76 2.17
N PRO A 157 -6.70 -7.08 3.45
CA PRO A 157 -6.69 -8.45 3.96
C PRO A 157 -7.58 -9.44 3.20
N ASP A 158 -8.65 -8.98 2.55
CA ASP A 158 -9.56 -9.87 1.81
C ASP A 158 -8.85 -10.55 0.61
N ASP A 159 -7.76 -9.96 0.11
CA ASP A 159 -6.95 -10.52 -0.98
C ASP A 159 -5.85 -11.49 -0.50
N TYR A 160 -5.71 -11.76 0.79
CA TYR A 160 -4.71 -12.72 1.32
C TYR A 160 -4.93 -14.12 0.78
N SER A 161 -6.19 -14.57 0.77
CA SER A 161 -6.56 -15.94 0.39
C SER A 161 -6.23 -16.27 -1.06
N ILE A 162 -6.48 -15.34 -1.99
CA ILE A 162 -6.20 -15.52 -3.42
C ILE A 162 -4.69 -15.64 -3.66
N VAL A 163 -3.88 -14.79 -3.01
CA VAL A 163 -2.42 -14.83 -3.16
C VAL A 163 -1.84 -16.13 -2.61
N LEU A 164 -2.23 -16.54 -1.40
CA LEU A 164 -1.78 -17.80 -0.82
C LEU A 164 -2.18 -19.00 -1.69
N ARG A 165 -3.39 -18.99 -2.24
CA ARG A 165 -3.85 -20.05 -3.14
C ARG A 165 -2.97 -20.15 -4.38
N GLU A 166 -2.72 -19.04 -5.07
CA GLU A 166 -1.84 -19.04 -6.25
C GLU A 166 -0.41 -19.48 -5.90
N MET A 167 0.13 -19.06 -4.76
CA MET A 167 1.46 -19.49 -4.31
C MET A 167 1.54 -21.02 -4.10
N ARG A 168 0.49 -21.64 -3.54
CA ARG A 168 0.46 -23.10 -3.33
C ARG A 168 0.23 -23.88 -4.62
N GLU A 169 -0.69 -23.43 -5.46
CA GLU A 169 -1.13 -24.17 -6.66
C GLU A 169 -0.19 -23.96 -7.86
N ALA A 170 0.32 -22.74 -8.03
CA ALA A 170 1.10 -22.33 -9.21
C ALA A 170 2.55 -21.96 -8.89
N GLY A 171 2.98 -22.09 -7.63
CA GLY A 171 4.34 -21.77 -7.17
C GLY A 171 4.64 -20.27 -7.12
N GLY A 172 3.64 -19.42 -7.31
CA GLY A 172 3.77 -17.97 -7.39
C GLY A 172 2.48 -17.29 -7.85
N THR A 173 2.43 -15.96 -7.80
CA THR A 173 1.24 -15.24 -8.28
C THR A 173 1.19 -15.15 -9.79
N THR A 174 -0.01 -15.05 -10.34
CA THR A 174 -0.23 -14.89 -11.79
C THR A 174 -0.22 -13.42 -12.21
N LEU A 175 0.18 -13.13 -13.44
CA LEU A 175 0.16 -11.76 -13.98
C LEU A 175 -1.25 -11.13 -13.96
N PRO A 176 -2.35 -11.84 -14.31
CA PRO A 176 -3.71 -11.29 -14.15
C PRO A 176 -4.03 -10.85 -12.72
N THR A 177 -3.67 -11.66 -11.71
CA THR A 177 -3.86 -11.29 -10.30
C THR A 177 -3.05 -10.06 -9.92
N ARG A 178 -1.77 -10.00 -10.28
CA ARG A 178 -0.93 -8.82 -10.00
C ARG A 178 -1.46 -7.55 -10.66
N ARG A 179 -1.95 -7.63 -11.91
CA ARG A 179 -2.60 -6.50 -12.60
C ARG A 179 -3.84 -6.01 -11.86
N ARG A 180 -4.74 -6.93 -11.46
CA ARG A 180 -5.95 -6.57 -10.69
C ARG A 180 -5.59 -5.88 -9.37
N LEU A 181 -4.61 -6.42 -8.65
CA LEU A 181 -4.16 -5.87 -7.38
C LEU A 181 -3.50 -4.49 -7.55
N ALA A 182 -2.73 -4.28 -8.63
CA ALA A 182 -2.15 -2.97 -8.93
C ALA A 182 -3.22 -1.90 -9.21
N VAL A 183 -4.29 -2.24 -9.93
CA VAL A 183 -5.45 -1.35 -10.13
C VAL A 183 -6.06 -0.97 -8.78
N LYS A 184 -6.36 -1.97 -7.93
CA LYS A 184 -6.92 -1.74 -6.59
C LYS A 184 -6.06 -0.80 -5.74
N VAL A 185 -4.74 -0.92 -5.84
CA VAL A 185 -3.80 -0.02 -5.15
C VAL A 185 -3.92 1.41 -5.64
N PHE A 186 -3.89 1.65 -6.95
CA PHE A 186 -3.99 3.02 -7.48
C PHE A 186 -5.33 3.66 -7.17
N GLU A 187 -6.42 2.90 -7.23
CA GLU A 187 -7.75 3.35 -6.77
C GLU A 187 -7.73 3.73 -5.28
N THR A 188 -7.11 2.89 -4.44
CA THR A 188 -7.02 3.14 -2.99
C THR A 188 -6.19 4.39 -2.68
N THR A 189 -5.04 4.56 -3.34
CA THR A 189 -4.19 5.74 -3.13
C THR A 189 -4.83 7.01 -3.68
N ALA A 190 -5.57 6.94 -4.80
CA ALA A 190 -6.31 8.09 -5.32
C ALA A 190 -7.40 8.53 -4.33
N ARG A 191 -8.13 7.57 -3.74
CA ARG A 191 -9.11 7.87 -2.68
C ARG A 191 -8.43 8.50 -1.46
N TYR A 192 -7.29 7.97 -1.04
CA TYR A 192 -6.53 8.47 0.11
C TYR A 192 -6.09 9.93 -0.10
N ASP A 193 -5.50 10.24 -1.25
CA ASP A 193 -5.04 11.60 -1.58
C ASP A 193 -6.22 12.58 -1.70
N SER A 194 -7.36 12.13 -2.24
CA SER A 194 -8.58 12.94 -2.32
C SER A 194 -9.12 13.33 -0.93
N LEU A 195 -9.10 12.39 0.02
CA LEU A 195 -9.50 12.67 1.41
C LEU A 195 -8.57 13.69 2.08
N ILE A 196 -7.25 13.59 1.86
CA ILE A 196 -6.27 14.56 2.36
C ILE A 196 -6.52 15.93 1.74
N SER A 197 -6.67 16.00 0.42
CA SER A 197 -6.94 17.22 -0.32
C SER A 197 -8.19 17.94 0.19
N HIS A 198 -9.31 17.22 0.32
CA HIS A 198 -10.55 17.78 0.85
C HIS A 198 -10.41 18.29 2.27
N HIS A 199 -9.67 17.57 3.13
CA HIS A 199 -9.42 18.01 4.50
C HIS A 199 -8.61 19.31 4.52
N LEU A 200 -7.47 19.36 3.81
CA LEU A 200 -6.61 20.54 3.73
C LEU A 200 -7.33 21.74 3.11
N ALA A 201 -8.17 21.54 2.09
CA ALA A 201 -8.95 22.61 1.47
C ALA A 201 -9.92 23.28 2.47
N ARG A 202 -10.58 22.50 3.34
CA ARG A 202 -11.44 23.03 4.41
C ARG A 202 -10.68 23.90 5.40
N LEU A 203 -9.40 23.62 5.63
CA LEU A 203 -8.55 24.32 6.60
C LEU A 203 -7.93 25.59 6.01
N SER A 204 -7.75 25.64 4.69
CA SER A 204 -7.08 26.73 3.98
C SER A 204 -7.97 27.96 3.76
N GLY A 205 -9.16 28.02 4.39
CA GLY A 205 -10.06 29.17 4.28
C GLY A 205 -10.89 29.23 2.99
N ALA A 206 -10.97 28.16 2.19
CA ALA A 206 -11.93 28.08 1.07
C ALA A 206 -13.41 28.09 1.52
N ALA A 207 -13.67 28.32 2.81
CA ALA A 207 -14.97 28.52 3.43
C ALA A 207 -15.11 29.85 4.18
N GLU A 208 -14.12 30.76 4.15
CA GLU A 208 -14.17 32.02 4.91
C GLU A 208 -13.70 33.23 4.08
N GLU A 209 -14.57 33.68 3.16
CA GLU A 209 -14.85 35.11 3.06
C GLU A 209 -16.24 35.33 3.69
N GLU A 210 -16.29 35.43 5.03
CA GLU A 210 -17.46 35.95 5.73
C GLU A 210 -17.58 37.46 5.45
N ASN A 211 -18.22 37.81 4.34
CA ASN A 211 -18.79 39.14 4.17
C ASN A 211 -20.08 39.21 5.02
N GLU A 212 -20.02 39.88 6.17
CA GLU A 212 -21.10 40.06 7.17
C GLU A 212 -22.42 40.69 6.63
N SER A 213 -22.53 40.95 5.34
CA SER A 213 -23.73 41.55 4.72
C SER A 213 -24.61 40.56 3.95
N HIS A 214 -24.13 39.34 3.67
CA HIS A 214 -24.94 38.31 3.02
C HIS A 214 -24.52 36.91 3.49
N PRO A 215 -25.41 36.08 4.09
CA PRO A 215 -25.12 34.69 4.38
C PRO A 215 -25.19 33.89 3.07
N THR A 216 -24.23 34.09 2.18
CA THR A 216 -24.15 33.33 0.93
C THR A 216 -23.47 32.00 1.21
N GLN A 217 -24.31 30.97 1.30
CA GLN A 217 -24.10 29.60 0.84
C GLN A 217 -22.63 29.20 0.72
N THR A 218 -22.18 28.29 1.59
CA THR A 218 -20.90 27.59 1.47
C THR A 218 -20.66 27.23 0.00
N PRO A 219 -19.73 27.88 -0.71
CA PRO A 219 -19.56 27.63 -2.13
C PRO A 219 -19.11 26.19 -2.31
N LEU A 220 -19.64 25.52 -3.34
CA LEU A 220 -19.14 24.22 -3.76
C LEU A 220 -17.60 24.29 -3.88
N PRO A 221 -16.87 23.23 -3.51
CA PRO A 221 -15.41 23.27 -3.56
C PRO A 221 -14.95 23.51 -5.01
N GLU A 222 -13.82 24.22 -5.18
CA GLU A 222 -13.23 24.49 -6.51
C GLU A 222 -13.00 23.20 -7.32
N LYS A 223 -12.73 22.09 -6.63
CA LYS A 223 -12.66 20.75 -7.19
C LYS A 223 -13.52 19.81 -6.37
N PHE A 224 -14.37 19.05 -7.06
CA PHE A 224 -15.22 18.03 -6.46
C PHE A 224 -14.84 16.67 -7.06
N GLU A 225 -14.26 15.81 -6.23
CA GLU A 225 -13.85 14.46 -6.62
C GLU A 225 -14.75 13.42 -5.96
N ILE A 226 -15.32 12.52 -6.78
CA ILE A 226 -16.13 11.40 -6.29
C ILE A 226 -15.46 10.09 -6.72
N SER A 227 -15.24 9.21 -5.75
CA SER A 227 -14.84 7.83 -5.97
C SER A 227 -15.89 6.90 -5.34
N LEU A 228 -16.51 6.03 -6.14
CA LEU A 228 -17.56 5.11 -5.70
C LEU A 228 -17.12 3.66 -5.95
N GLY A 229 -17.36 2.80 -4.96
CA GLY A 229 -17.28 1.35 -5.14
C GLY A 229 -18.55 0.83 -5.79
N LYS A 230 -18.41 -0.08 -6.76
CA LYS A 230 -19.56 -0.76 -7.38
C LYS A 230 -20.27 -1.63 -6.35
N ALA A 231 -21.55 -1.36 -6.11
CA ALA A 231 -22.36 -2.15 -5.17
C ALA A 231 -22.93 -3.43 -5.81
N LYS A 232 -23.49 -3.35 -7.03
CA LYS A 232 -24.13 -4.48 -7.71
C LYS A 232 -24.26 -4.22 -9.22
N ASP A 233 -24.22 -5.28 -10.03
CA ASP A 233 -24.73 -5.26 -11.40
C ASP A 233 -26.26 -5.21 -11.45
N LEU A 234 -26.80 -4.25 -12.19
CA LEU A 234 -28.22 -4.21 -12.52
C LEU A 234 -28.46 -4.94 -13.85
N ARG A 235 -29.66 -5.50 -14.02
CA ARG A 235 -30.02 -6.28 -15.22
C ARG A 235 -30.00 -5.41 -16.49
N TYR A 236 -30.43 -4.17 -16.34
CA TYR A 236 -30.43 -3.10 -17.32
C TYR A 236 -30.47 -1.78 -16.55
N GLY A 237 -30.34 -0.65 -17.25
CA GLY A 237 -30.48 0.68 -16.67
C GLY A 237 -31.96 1.01 -16.44
N GLU A 238 -32.45 2.02 -17.15
CA GLU A 238 -33.84 2.46 -17.00
C GLU A 238 -34.85 1.58 -17.77
N ASN A 239 -34.43 0.95 -18.88
CA ASN A 239 -35.26 0.07 -19.72
C ASN A 239 -34.55 -1.23 -20.08
#